data_AF-A0A9W7FMZ8-F1
#
_entry.id   AF-A0A9W7FMZ8-F1
#
_cell.length_a   1.000
_cell.length_b   1.000
_cell.length_c   1.000
_cell.angle_alpha   90.00
_cell.angle_beta   90.00
_cell.angle_gamma   90.00
#
_symmetry.space_group_name_H-M   'P 1'
#
loop_
_entity.id
_entity.type
_entity.pdbx_description
1 polymer ?
#
loop_
_entity_poly.entity_id
_entity_poly.type
_entity_poly.pdbx_seq_one_letter_code
_entity_poly.pdbx_strand_id
1 'polypeptide(L)'
;MMVALGEEHVVTMETLNHLGAKLNYNGEYEAAKKVWEGNLVVQETVFGEVHKTTLDSMMNLGSIYVKINPDKALEVYERASKGYEILLEKNHPSRLMALTNLAECWMRRFDLDKAVELYQTALVAYEAQFGPDYRQCSFCAVNICRILRCYKKKDFGAGGEVWRRSGEGVQ
;
A
#
# COMPACT_ATOMS: atom_id res chain seq x y z
N MET A 1 -4.09 40.73 10.13
CA MET A 1 -4.20 40.32 8.71
C MET A 1 -3.88 38.83 8.67
N MET A 2 -4.89 37.95 8.52
CA MET A 2 -4.63 36.53 8.30
C MET A 2 -4.27 36.38 6.82
N VAL A 3 -3.01 36.07 6.53
CA VAL A 3 -2.60 35.74 5.16
C VAL A 3 -3.17 34.36 4.86
N ALA A 4 -4.10 34.28 3.91
CA ALA A 4 -4.54 32.99 3.38
C ALA A 4 -3.34 32.35 2.68
N LEU A 5 -2.95 31.16 3.14
CA LEU A 5 -1.88 30.39 2.51
C LEU A 5 -2.41 29.87 1.16
N GLY A 6 -1.66 30.11 0.07
CA GLY A 6 -2.04 29.63 -1.27
C GLY A 6 -2.08 28.10 -1.35
N GLU A 7 -2.61 27.55 -2.45
CA GLU A 7 -2.73 26.10 -2.67
C GLU A 7 -1.35 25.40 -2.68
N GLU A 8 -0.32 26.07 -3.18
CA GLU A 8 1.06 25.59 -3.23
C GLU A 8 1.78 25.60 -1.88
N HIS A 9 1.15 26.18 -0.84
CA HIS A 9 1.77 26.25 0.48
C HIS A 9 1.73 24.87 1.17
N VAL A 10 2.85 24.44 1.74
CA VAL A 10 3.02 23.11 2.37
C VAL A 10 1.91 22.79 3.37
N VAL A 11 1.59 23.76 4.24
CA VAL A 11 0.51 23.61 5.25
C VAL A 11 -0.87 23.41 4.61
N THR A 12 -1.15 24.05 3.47
CA THR A 12 -2.41 23.87 2.74
C THR A 12 -2.49 22.44 2.22
N MET A 13 -1.42 21.93 1.61
CA MET A 13 -1.36 20.57 1.08
C MET A 13 -1.46 19.50 2.18
N GLU A 14 -0.84 19.70 3.34
CA GLU A 14 -0.99 18.83 4.50
C GLU A 14 -2.44 18.82 5.03
N THR A 15 -3.05 20.00 5.10
CA THR A 15 -4.45 20.15 5.53
C THR A 15 -5.40 19.44 4.58
N LEU A 16 -5.19 19.56 3.26
CA LEU A 16 -5.98 18.85 2.25
C LEU A 16 -5.81 17.32 2.37
N ASN A 17 -4.60 16.85 2.66
CA ASN A 17 -4.37 15.43 2.93
C ASN A 17 -5.17 14.92 4.13
N HIS A 18 -5.19 15.68 5.22
CA HIS A 18 -5.97 15.34 6.42
C HIS A 18 -7.48 15.40 6.15
N LEU A 19 -7.94 16.38 5.36
CA LEU A 19 -9.34 16.47 4.94
C LEU A 19 -9.76 15.25 4.13
N GLY A 20 -8.97 14.84 3.14
CA GLY A 20 -9.25 13.64 2.36
C GLY A 20 -9.30 12.38 3.24
N ALA A 21 -8.40 12.26 4.23
CA ALA A 21 -8.41 11.15 5.18
C ALA A 21 -9.69 11.12 6.02
N LYS A 22 -10.14 12.29 6.48
CA LYS A 22 -11.38 12.43 7.26
C LYS A 22 -12.61 12.08 6.43
N LEU A 23 -12.69 12.54 5.18
CA LEU A 23 -13.76 12.21 4.24
C LEU A 23 -13.81 10.70 3.96
N ASN A 24 -12.66 10.07 3.71
CA ASN A 24 -12.56 8.62 3.51
C ASN A 24 -13.04 7.83 4.75
N TYR A 25 -12.66 8.28 5.95
CA TYR A 25 -13.12 7.66 7.20
C TYR A 25 -14.64 7.76 7.36
N ASN A 26 -15.25 8.88 6.95
CA ASN A 26 -16.70 9.07 6.98
C ASN A 26 -17.45 8.31 5.86
N GLY A 27 -16.73 7.65 4.95
CA GLY A 27 -17.34 6.94 3.80
C GLY A 27 -17.63 7.85 2.59
N GLU A 28 -17.20 9.11 2.63
CA GLU A 28 -17.39 10.10 1.55
C GLU A 28 -16.30 9.92 0.46
N TYR A 29 -16.27 8.75 -0.16
CA TYR A 29 -15.13 8.33 -0.99
C TYR A 29 -14.88 9.20 -2.24
N GLU A 30 -15.94 9.66 -2.92
CA GLU A 30 -15.77 10.54 -4.09
C GLU A 30 -15.28 11.95 -3.70
N ALA A 31 -15.70 12.46 -2.54
CA ALA A 31 -15.20 13.74 -2.03
C ALA A 31 -13.73 13.62 -1.62
N ALA A 32 -13.37 12.55 -0.90
CA ALA A 32 -11.98 12.25 -0.53
C ALA A 32 -11.08 12.10 -1.76
N LYS A 33 -11.54 11.37 -2.78
CA LYS A 33 -10.84 11.21 -4.05
C LYS A 33 -10.60 12.57 -4.71
N LYS A 34 -11.63 13.41 -4.87
CA LYS A 34 -11.49 14.73 -5.49
C LYS A 34 -10.47 15.61 -4.76
N VAL A 35 -10.48 15.61 -3.43
CA VAL A 35 -9.52 16.36 -2.61
C VAL A 35 -8.10 15.85 -2.82
N TRP A 36 -7.88 14.53 -2.74
CA TRP A 36 -6.54 13.97 -2.91
C TRP A 36 -6.01 14.05 -4.35
N GLU A 37 -6.85 13.91 -5.37
CA GLU A 37 -6.45 14.11 -6.77
C GLU A 37 -5.99 15.55 -7.03
N GLY A 38 -6.77 16.54 -6.58
CA GLY A 38 -6.40 17.95 -6.71
C GLY A 38 -5.10 18.27 -5.96
N ASN A 39 -4.97 17.78 -4.72
CA ASN A 39 -3.78 17.98 -3.91
C ASN A 39 -2.53 17.32 -4.52
N LEU A 40 -2.68 16.13 -5.12
CA LEU A 40 -1.57 15.41 -5.75
C LEU A 40 -0.97 16.19 -6.93
N VAL A 41 -1.81 16.81 -7.77
CA VAL A 41 -1.34 17.64 -8.90
C VAL A 41 -0.48 18.81 -8.42
N VAL A 42 -0.90 19.47 -7.33
CA VAL A 42 -0.13 20.57 -6.74
C VAL A 42 1.18 20.06 -6.15
N GLN A 43 1.16 18.93 -5.43
CA GLN A 43 2.35 18.33 -4.84
C GLN A 43 3.37 17.87 -5.89
N GLU A 44 2.92 17.29 -7.00
CA GLU A 44 3.77 16.92 -8.13
C GLU A 44 4.45 18.14 -8.74
N THR A 45 3.75 19.27 -8.81
CA THR A 45 4.29 20.53 -9.33
C THR A 45 5.30 21.17 -8.37
N VAL A 46 4.99 21.21 -7.08
CA VAL A 46 5.79 21.93 -6.07
C VAL A 46 6.98 21.10 -5.58
N PHE A 47 6.78 19.80 -5.34
CA PHE A 47 7.80 18.93 -4.75
C PHE A 47 8.40 17.94 -5.74
N GLY A 48 7.73 17.68 -6.87
CA GLY A 48 8.08 16.60 -7.79
C GLY A 48 7.45 15.26 -7.42
N GLU A 49 7.54 14.31 -8.34
CA GLU A 49 6.88 13.00 -8.25
C GLU A 49 7.48 12.06 -7.18
N VAL A 50 8.78 12.18 -6.91
CA VAL A 50 9.53 11.26 -6.01
C VAL A 50 9.65 11.82 -4.59
N HIS A 51 8.99 12.95 -4.30
CA HIS A 51 8.99 13.51 -2.95
C HIS A 51 8.11 12.69 -2.00
N LYS A 52 8.55 12.50 -0.76
CA LYS A 52 7.86 11.66 0.23
C LYS A 52 6.38 12.02 0.38
N THR A 53 6.05 13.30 0.49
CA THR A 53 4.66 13.77 0.64
C THR A 53 3.81 13.41 -0.57
N THR A 54 4.36 13.55 -1.78
CA THR A 54 3.67 13.20 -3.03
C THR A 54 3.39 11.69 -3.09
N LEU A 55 4.39 10.88 -2.73
CA LEU A 55 4.25 9.41 -2.68
C LEU A 55 3.25 8.97 -1.60
N ASP A 56 3.25 9.58 -0.42
CA ASP A 56 2.28 9.29 0.64
C ASP A 56 0.84 9.62 0.18
N SER A 57 0.65 10.72 -0.57
CA SER A 57 -0.65 11.08 -1.16
C SER A 57 -1.10 10.07 -2.22
N MET A 58 -0.18 9.59 -3.06
CA MET A 58 -0.48 8.49 -4.00
C MET A 58 -0.93 7.23 -3.25
N MET A 59 -0.27 6.89 -2.13
CA MET A 59 -0.66 5.73 -1.32
C MET A 59 -2.08 5.86 -0.75
N ASN A 60 -2.45 7.05 -0.29
CA ASN A 60 -3.79 7.35 0.19
C ASN A 60 -4.83 7.25 -0.94
N LEU A 61 -4.54 7.84 -2.10
CA LEU A 61 -5.41 7.80 -3.26
C LEU A 61 -5.62 6.37 -3.79
N GLY A 62 -4.56 5.57 -3.84
CA GLY A 62 -4.62 4.15 -4.17
C GLY A 62 -5.60 3.38 -3.27
N SER A 63 -5.67 3.71 -1.98
CA SER A 63 -6.54 2.99 -1.02
C SER A 63 -8.03 3.20 -1.29
N ILE A 64 -8.40 4.35 -1.84
CA ILE A 64 -9.76 4.62 -2.33
C ILE A 64 -9.96 3.90 -3.66
N TYR A 65 -8.99 3.98 -4.56
CA TYR A 65 -9.11 3.37 -5.87
C TYR A 65 -9.28 1.86 -5.81
N VAL A 66 -8.67 1.16 -4.85
CA VAL A 66 -8.89 -0.28 -4.63
C VAL A 66 -10.38 -0.63 -4.51
N LYS A 67 -11.22 0.29 -4.00
CA LYS A 67 -12.67 0.09 -3.82
C LYS A 67 -13.49 0.47 -5.05
N ILE A 68 -13.05 1.45 -5.83
CA ILE A 68 -13.87 2.09 -6.88
C ILE A 68 -13.35 1.75 -8.29
N ASN A 69 -12.03 1.70 -8.47
CA ASN A 69 -11.37 1.42 -9.75
C ASN A 69 -10.02 0.70 -9.50
N PRO A 70 -10.02 -0.64 -9.50
CA PRO A 70 -8.82 -1.44 -9.24
C PRO A 70 -7.67 -1.19 -10.22
N ASP A 71 -7.96 -0.83 -11.47
CA ASP A 71 -6.94 -0.57 -12.49
C ASP A 71 -6.18 0.73 -12.19
N LYS A 72 -6.90 1.79 -11.84
CA LYS A 72 -6.27 3.03 -11.35
C LYS A 72 -5.52 2.83 -10.05
N ALA A 73 -6.01 1.96 -9.16
CA ALA A 73 -5.32 1.64 -7.91
C ALA A 73 -3.94 1.04 -8.17
N LEU A 74 -3.88 0.09 -9.11
CA LEU A 74 -2.64 -0.54 -9.52
C LEU A 74 -1.67 0.50 -10.09
N GLU A 75 -2.12 1.35 -11.02
CA GLU A 75 -1.30 2.40 -11.64
C GLU A 75 -0.68 3.34 -10.58
N VAL A 76 -1.51 3.86 -9.68
CA VAL A 76 -1.07 4.81 -8.64
C VAL A 76 -0.12 4.14 -7.65
N TYR A 77 -0.40 2.90 -7.22
CA TYR A 77 0.50 2.18 -6.32
C TYR A 77 1.81 1.77 -6.99
N GLU A 78 1.82 1.45 -8.29
CA GLU A 78 3.07 1.14 -9.01
C GLU A 78 3.94 2.38 -9.11
N ARG A 79 3.36 3.55 -9.39
CA ARG A 79 4.07 4.84 -9.34
C ARG A 79 4.65 5.11 -7.95
N ALA A 80 3.82 5.00 -6.90
CA ALA A 80 4.26 5.22 -5.52
C ALA A 80 5.39 4.26 -5.12
N SER A 81 5.25 2.97 -5.47
CA SER A 81 6.25 1.95 -5.19
C SER A 81 7.59 2.30 -5.85
N LYS A 82 7.60 2.58 -7.16
CA LYS A 82 8.82 2.99 -7.89
C LYS A 82 9.47 4.23 -7.28
N GLY A 83 8.67 5.22 -6.90
CA GLY A 83 9.18 6.42 -6.20
C GLY A 83 9.82 6.08 -4.85
N TYR A 84 9.21 5.22 -4.04
CA TYR A 84 9.80 4.77 -2.79
C TYR A 84 11.05 3.90 -3.00
N GLU A 85 11.17 3.16 -4.10
CA GLU A 85 12.41 2.43 -4.39
C GLU A 85 13.60 3.35 -4.64
N ILE A 86 13.35 4.53 -5.22
CA ILE A 86 14.36 5.57 -5.45
C ILE A 86 14.66 6.31 -4.14
N LEU A 87 13.62 6.67 -3.39
CA LEU A 87 13.74 7.55 -2.23
C LEU A 87 14.24 6.83 -0.96
N LEU A 88 13.91 5.54 -0.79
CA LEU A 88 14.04 4.84 0.48
C LEU A 88 14.82 3.53 0.34
N GLU A 89 15.54 3.19 1.40
CA GLU A 89 16.20 1.89 1.52
C GLU A 89 15.21 0.74 1.39
N LYS A 90 15.70 -0.42 0.92
CA LYS A 90 14.89 -1.60 0.60
C LYS A 90 13.93 -2.02 1.72
N ASN A 91 14.35 -1.90 2.97
CA ASN A 91 13.57 -2.35 4.12
C ASN A 91 12.71 -1.22 4.72
N HIS A 92 12.72 -0.01 4.20
CA HIS A 92 11.96 1.08 4.82
C HIS A 92 10.45 0.75 4.90
N PRO A 93 9.77 0.98 6.04
CA PRO A 93 8.35 0.63 6.24
C PRO A 93 7.40 1.09 5.14
N SER A 94 7.56 2.32 4.65
CA SER A 94 6.75 2.86 3.54
C SER A 94 6.93 2.09 2.23
N ARG A 95 8.14 1.64 1.90
CA ARG A 95 8.40 0.81 0.72
C ARG A 95 7.74 -0.56 0.88
N LEU A 96 7.88 -1.17 2.06
CA LEU A 96 7.25 -2.46 2.35
C LEU A 96 5.71 -2.37 2.33
N MET A 97 5.15 -1.26 2.80
CA MET A 97 3.71 -1.00 2.75
C MET A 97 3.21 -0.79 1.31
N ALA A 98 4.02 -0.18 0.43
CA ALA A 98 3.69 -0.09 -1.00
C ALA A 98 3.64 -1.49 -1.65
N LEU A 99 4.58 -2.38 -1.30
CA LEU A 99 4.58 -3.76 -1.78
C LEU A 99 3.34 -4.54 -1.33
N THR A 100 2.93 -4.41 -0.06
CA THR A 100 1.73 -5.11 0.43
C THR A 100 0.43 -4.59 -0.18
N ASN A 101 0.35 -3.29 -0.48
CA ASN A 101 -0.80 -2.71 -1.18
C ASN A 101 -0.84 -3.13 -2.66
N LEU A 102 0.32 -3.19 -3.33
CA LEU A 102 0.41 -3.74 -4.68
C LEU A 102 -0.02 -5.21 -4.71
N ALA A 103 0.39 -6.00 -3.72
CA ALA A 103 -0.01 -7.40 -3.61
C ALA A 103 -1.54 -7.54 -3.50
N GLU A 104 -2.21 -6.64 -2.76
CA GLU A 104 -3.68 -6.63 -2.70
C GLU A 104 -4.31 -6.34 -4.07
N CYS A 105 -3.76 -5.38 -4.83
CA CYS A 105 -4.23 -5.07 -6.19
C CYS A 105 -4.11 -6.28 -7.12
N TRP A 106 -2.95 -6.97 -7.12
CA TRP A 106 -2.74 -8.17 -7.93
C TRP A 106 -3.67 -9.32 -7.50
N MET A 107 -3.89 -9.49 -6.20
CA MET A 107 -4.84 -10.48 -5.68
C MET A 107 -6.27 -10.21 -6.19
N ARG A 108 -6.72 -8.95 -6.22
CA ARG A 108 -8.05 -8.57 -6.75
C ARG A 108 -8.17 -8.78 -8.26
N ARG A 109 -7.06 -8.72 -8.98
CA ARG A 109 -6.98 -9.04 -10.41
C ARG A 109 -6.78 -10.53 -10.70
N PHE A 110 -6.78 -11.37 -9.67
CA PHE A 110 -6.55 -12.81 -9.75
C PHE A 110 -5.16 -13.22 -10.29
N ASP A 111 -4.19 -12.30 -10.32
CA ASP A 111 -2.78 -12.64 -10.50
C ASP A 111 -2.20 -13.03 -9.14
N LEU A 112 -2.50 -14.27 -8.76
CA LEU A 112 -2.22 -14.80 -7.44
C LEU A 112 -0.72 -15.06 -7.22
N ASP A 113 0.00 -15.42 -8.27
CA ASP A 113 1.44 -15.67 -8.21
C ASP A 113 2.20 -14.38 -7.88
N LYS A 114 1.89 -13.29 -8.61
CA LYS A 114 2.49 -11.97 -8.36
C LYS A 114 2.10 -11.41 -6.99
N ALA A 115 0.87 -11.63 -6.55
CA ALA A 115 0.44 -11.25 -5.21
C ALA A 115 1.24 -11.98 -4.11
N VAL A 116 1.45 -13.30 -4.26
CA VAL A 116 2.23 -14.10 -3.31
C VAL A 116 3.69 -13.65 -3.27
N GLU A 117 4.31 -13.42 -4.43
CA GLU A 117 5.69 -12.94 -4.53
C GLU A 117 5.90 -11.62 -3.75
N LEU A 118 4.99 -10.66 -3.94
CA LEU A 118 5.05 -9.37 -3.26
C LEU A 118 4.82 -9.49 -1.75
N TYR A 119 3.83 -10.27 -1.32
CA TYR A 119 3.61 -10.52 0.11
C TYR A 119 4.79 -11.25 0.77
N GLN A 120 5.41 -12.22 0.08
CA GLN A 120 6.58 -12.93 0.61
C GLN A 120 7.78 -12.00 0.75
N THR A 121 8.02 -11.16 -0.26
CA THR A 121 9.10 -10.16 -0.21
C THR A 121 8.90 -9.18 0.95
N ALA A 122 7.68 -8.68 1.14
CA ALA A 122 7.35 -7.80 2.25
C ALA A 122 7.48 -8.51 3.60
N LEU A 123 7.01 -9.76 3.72
CA LEU A 123 7.09 -10.58 4.94
C LEU A 123 8.54 -10.74 5.39
N VAL A 124 9.42 -11.22 4.51
CA VAL A 124 10.84 -11.46 4.83
C VAL A 124 11.51 -10.16 5.28
N ALA A 125 11.21 -9.04 4.63
CA ALA A 125 11.78 -7.75 4.99
C ALA A 125 11.25 -7.23 6.35
N TYR A 126 9.94 -7.37 6.62
CA TYR A 126 9.36 -7.01 7.90
C TYR A 126 9.92 -7.86 9.05
N GLU A 127 10.04 -9.17 8.86
CA GLU A 127 10.60 -10.08 9.87
C GLU A 127 12.06 -9.74 10.18
N ALA A 128 12.86 -9.44 9.14
CA ALA A 128 14.26 -9.08 9.30
C ALA A 128 14.45 -7.76 10.06
N GLN A 129 13.55 -6.79 9.90
CA GLN A 129 13.69 -5.47 10.51
C GLN A 129 13.02 -5.34 11.87
N PHE A 130 11.83 -5.92 12.05
CA PHE A 130 10.98 -5.74 13.24
C PHE A 130 10.71 -7.01 14.03
N GLY A 131 11.18 -8.16 13.54
CA GLY A 131 10.91 -9.46 14.12
C GLY A 131 9.58 -10.09 13.66
N PRO A 132 9.37 -11.39 13.97
CA PRO A 132 8.22 -12.16 13.50
C PRO A 132 6.88 -11.72 14.09
N ASP A 133 6.87 -11.13 15.29
CA ASP A 133 5.65 -10.70 15.99
C ASP A 133 5.09 -9.36 15.48
N TYR A 134 5.76 -8.73 14.51
CA TYR A 134 5.26 -7.48 13.92
C TYR A 134 3.95 -7.73 13.17
N ARG A 135 2.94 -6.87 13.42
CA ARG A 135 1.58 -7.03 12.86
C ARG A 135 1.57 -7.24 11.35
N GLN A 136 2.47 -6.60 10.61
CA GLN A 136 2.52 -6.72 9.15
C GLN A 136 3.02 -8.08 8.68
N CYS A 137 3.84 -8.78 9.47
CA CYS A 137 4.23 -10.16 9.18
C CYS A 137 3.00 -11.06 9.19
N SER A 138 2.17 -10.95 10.23
CA SER A 138 0.88 -11.65 10.32
C SER A 138 -0.05 -11.30 9.15
N PHE A 139 -0.13 -10.02 8.75
CA PHE A 139 -0.93 -9.60 7.61
C PHE A 139 -0.48 -10.26 6.30
N CYS A 140 0.82 -10.26 6.00
CA CYS A 140 1.36 -10.89 4.80
C CYS A 140 1.13 -12.41 4.83
N ALA A 141 1.45 -13.06 5.95
CA ALA A 141 1.28 -14.50 6.12
C ALA A 141 -0.17 -14.95 5.95
N VAL A 142 -1.14 -14.22 6.52
CA VAL A 142 -2.56 -14.52 6.37
C VAL A 142 -3.01 -14.38 4.91
N ASN A 143 -2.60 -13.34 4.20
CA ASN A 143 -2.99 -13.17 2.80
C ASN A 143 -2.34 -14.22 1.88
N ILE A 144 -1.07 -14.56 2.09
CA ILE A 144 -0.42 -15.71 1.41
C ILE A 144 -1.22 -16.99 1.69
N CYS A 145 -1.57 -17.27 2.95
CA CYS A 145 -2.35 -18.45 3.31
C CYS A 145 -3.73 -18.46 2.64
N ARG A 146 -4.41 -17.32 2.56
CA ARG A 146 -5.71 -17.20 1.87
C ARG A 146 -5.57 -17.52 0.39
N ILE A 147 -4.58 -16.95 -0.27
CA ILE A 147 -4.30 -17.21 -1.69
C ILE A 147 -4.00 -18.69 -1.91
N LEU A 148 -3.07 -19.26 -1.14
CA LEU A 148 -2.67 -20.66 -1.25
C LEU A 148 -3.79 -21.64 -0.88
N ARG A 149 -4.70 -21.30 0.06
CA ARG A 149 -5.87 -22.15 0.37
C ARG A 149 -6.91 -22.13 -0.74
N CYS A 150 -7.14 -20.97 -1.35
CA CYS A 150 -8.00 -20.85 -2.53
C CYS A 150 -7.39 -21.58 -3.74
N TYR A 151 -6.06 -21.57 -3.86
CA TYR A 151 -5.32 -22.19 -4.97
C TYR A 151 -5.08 -23.70 -4.79
N LYS A 152 -4.76 -24.20 -3.59
CA LYS A 152 -4.60 -25.64 -3.28
C LYS A 152 -5.91 -26.44 -3.31
N LYS A 153 -7.06 -25.79 -3.36
CA LYS A 153 -8.32 -26.46 -3.78
C LYS A 153 -8.35 -26.77 -5.28
N LYS A 154 -7.45 -26.20 -6.08
CA LYS A 154 -7.29 -26.48 -7.51
C LYS A 154 -6.01 -27.26 -7.86
N ASP A 155 -4.97 -27.26 -7.02
CA ASP A 155 -3.72 -27.98 -7.31
C ASP A 155 -3.11 -28.66 -6.07
N PHE A 156 -3.14 -30.00 -6.04
CA PHE A 156 -2.27 -30.79 -5.18
C PHE A 156 -0.88 -30.84 -5.83
N GLY A 157 0.03 -29.96 -5.40
CA GLY A 157 1.43 -30.00 -5.83
C GLY A 157 2.34 -29.01 -5.08
N ALA A 158 3.39 -29.54 -4.45
CA ALA A 158 4.61 -28.90 -3.93
C ALA A 158 4.55 -27.76 -2.87
N GLY A 159 3.47 -27.00 -2.68
CA GLY A 159 3.46 -25.84 -1.77
C GLY A 159 3.33 -26.15 -0.26
N GLY A 160 3.63 -27.37 0.20
CA GLY A 160 3.33 -27.88 1.54
C GLY A 160 4.22 -27.35 2.68
N GLU A 161 5.39 -26.78 2.39
CA GLU A 161 6.43 -26.56 3.41
C GLU A 161 6.32 -25.26 4.21
N VAL A 162 5.70 -24.20 3.67
CA VAL A 162 5.59 -22.92 4.38
C VAL A 162 4.70 -23.02 5.63
N TRP A 163 3.76 -23.98 5.64
CA TRP A 163 2.83 -24.17 6.75
C TRP A 163 3.48 -24.82 8.00
N ARG A 164 4.56 -25.60 7.83
CA ARG A 164 5.21 -26.28 8.94
C ARG A 164 5.99 -25.34 9.86
N ARG A 165 6.51 -24.22 9.34
CA ARG A 165 7.33 -23.27 10.12
C ARG A 165 6.55 -22.25 10.95
N SER A 166 5.26 -22.06 10.69
CA SER A 166 4.42 -21.07 11.39
C SER A 166 3.41 -21.70 12.37
N GLY A 167 3.34 -23.04 12.44
CA GLY A 167 2.39 -23.77 13.28
C GLY A 167 2.97 -24.49 14.50
N GLU A 168 4.30 -24.57 14.66
CA GLU A 168 4.95 -25.35 15.73
C GLU A 168 5.34 -24.50 16.97
N GLY A 169 4.67 -23.37 17.20
CA GLY A 169 4.98 -22.43 18.29
C GLY A 169 4.00 -22.39 19.46
N VAL A 170 2.98 -23.24 19.51
CA VAL A 170 2.03 -23.27 20.65
C VAL A 170 1.62 -24.72 20.98
N GLN A 171 2.37 -25.33 21.89
CA GLN A 171 1.87 -26.31 22.87
C GLN A 171 2.40 -25.90 24.25
#